data_AF-A0A1W1BKE8-F1
#
_entry.id   AF-A0A1W1BKE8-F1
#
_cell.length_a   1.000
_cell.length_b   1.000
_cell.length_c   1.000
_cell.angle_alpha   90.00
_cell.angle_beta   90.00
_cell.angle_gamma   90.00
#
_symmetry.space_group_name_H-M   'P 1'
#
loop_
_entity.id
_entity.type
_entity.pdbx_description
1 polymer ?
#
loop_
_entity_poly.entity_id
_entity_poly.type
_entity_poly.pdbx_seq_one_letter_code
_entity_poly.pdbx_strand_id
1 'polypeptide(L)'
;MKLIFKIITTMILFSISTYAFNYNSTWINEDPNNRGITKLVVNSNGTIRAFGACNSRDCEWGTTSYTRTSNGLLSSWKQRGFGHKVILLESLRGDRAKATIKYLYNSRRDITKVVYFKRSIRKPDRFRHFVGDWVNEDRLTRGLTRLHIGKSGHRIVVRAWASCRPRDCDWGRFDAIKTGQKLRVKWRENGIRREMILSGVDRDRSGRFQTLKVKFTTFYNNERGNRSRVYYFYKQR
;
A
#
# COMPACT_ATOMS: atom_id res chain seq x y z
N MET A 1 54.27 37.44 -20.77
CA MET A 1 53.83 36.34 -21.65
C MET A 1 54.61 35.09 -21.21
N LYS A 2 54.15 34.26 -20.29
CA LYS A 2 53.09 33.24 -20.44
C LYS A 2 52.61 32.79 -19.05
N LEU A 3 51.29 32.65 -18.91
CA LEU A 3 50.59 31.79 -17.95
C LEU A 3 51.04 31.93 -16.49
N ILE A 4 50.63 33.00 -15.78
CA ILE A 4 49.36 32.99 -15.03
C ILE A 4 48.92 31.56 -14.74
N PHE A 5 49.41 31.01 -13.62
CA PHE A 5 48.60 30.43 -12.54
C PHE A 5 47.14 30.12 -12.93
N LYS A 6 46.96 29.24 -13.92
CA LYS A 6 45.80 28.36 -14.01
C LYS A 6 46.01 27.28 -12.97
N ILE A 7 46.07 27.69 -11.70
CA ILE A 7 45.37 26.91 -10.69
C ILE A 7 43.96 26.92 -11.24
N ILE A 8 43.62 25.79 -11.81
CA ILE A 8 42.27 25.42 -12.14
C ILE A 8 41.57 25.36 -10.79
N THR A 9 41.22 26.56 -10.30
CA THR A 9 40.13 26.83 -9.39
C THR A 9 38.86 26.54 -10.19
N THR A 10 38.74 25.32 -10.73
CA THR A 10 37.50 24.60 -10.60
C THR A 10 37.24 24.57 -9.11
N MET A 11 36.57 25.61 -8.62
CA MET A 11 35.53 25.42 -7.64
C MET A 11 34.70 24.29 -8.22
N ILE A 12 35.02 23.07 -7.80
CA ILE A 12 34.05 22.00 -7.71
C ILE A 12 33.01 22.64 -6.78
N LEU A 13 32.04 23.30 -7.41
CA LEU A 13 30.71 23.45 -6.89
C LEU A 13 30.29 22.01 -6.64
N PHE A 14 30.68 21.49 -5.47
CA PHE A 14 29.86 20.55 -4.74
C PHE A 14 28.56 21.30 -4.56
N SER A 15 27.70 21.21 -5.58
CA SER A 15 26.28 21.40 -5.43
C SER A 15 25.92 20.42 -4.33
N ILE A 16 25.90 20.91 -3.09
CA ILE A 16 25.27 20.22 -1.99
C ILE A 16 23.82 20.21 -2.45
N SER A 17 23.46 19.14 -3.15
CA SER A 17 22.08 18.81 -3.40
C SER A 17 21.52 18.69 -1.99
N THR A 18 20.85 19.74 -1.54
CA THR A 18 20.10 19.75 -0.30
C THR A 18 19.01 18.73 -0.55
N TYR A 19 19.31 17.49 -0.18
CA TYR A 19 18.41 16.39 -0.42
C TYR A 19 17.19 16.65 0.45
N ALA A 20 16.15 17.23 -0.16
CA ALA A 20 14.91 17.53 0.53
C ALA A 20 14.37 16.21 1.09
N PHE A 21 14.33 16.11 2.41
CA PHE A 21 13.92 14.88 3.08
C PHE A 21 12.54 14.46 2.58
N ASN A 22 12.47 13.26 1.99
CA ASN A 22 11.23 12.75 1.44
C ASN A 22 10.39 12.10 2.54
N TYR A 23 9.44 12.86 3.10
CA TYR A 23 8.51 12.34 4.09
C TYR A 23 7.49 11.34 3.52
N ASN A 24 7.27 11.27 2.19
CA ASN A 24 6.26 10.40 1.57
C ASN A 24 6.57 8.92 1.81
N SER A 25 5.97 8.35 2.86
CA SER A 25 6.18 6.97 3.30
C SER A 25 5.22 6.60 4.43
N THR A 26 5.20 5.31 4.75
CA THR A 26 4.79 4.86 6.08
C THR A 26 5.97 4.97 7.04
N TRP A 27 5.71 5.45 8.25
CA TRP A 27 6.65 5.63 9.35
C TRP A 27 6.14 4.80 10.52
N ILE A 28 6.99 3.94 11.08
CA ILE A 28 6.64 3.05 12.19
C ILE A 28 7.40 3.52 13.42
N ASN A 29 6.67 3.65 14.53
CA ASN A 29 7.25 4.01 15.82
C ASN A 29 8.31 2.95 16.22
N GLU A 30 9.48 3.42 16.64
CA GLU A 30 10.61 2.58 17.04
C GLU A 30 10.40 1.94 18.43
N ASP A 31 9.53 2.51 19.26
CA ASP A 31 9.19 2.00 20.59
C ASP A 31 7.78 1.35 20.60
N PRO A 32 7.69 0.00 20.59
CA PRO A 32 6.42 -0.72 20.59
C PRO A 32 5.67 -0.67 21.93
N ASN A 33 6.34 -0.28 23.02
CA ASN A 33 5.77 -0.30 24.37
C ASN A 33 5.07 1.01 24.72
N ASN A 34 5.22 2.06 23.92
CA ASN A 34 4.49 3.30 24.17
C ASN A 34 3.01 3.14 23.80
N ARG A 35 2.12 3.49 24.74
CA ARG A 35 0.66 3.56 24.53
C ARG A 35 0.26 4.79 23.68
N GLY A 36 1.09 5.14 22.69
CA GLY A 36 1.05 6.41 21.94
C GLY A 36 0.74 6.21 20.46
N ILE A 37 1.40 7.01 19.60
CA ILE A 37 1.31 6.87 18.15
C ILE A 37 2.17 5.70 17.72
N THR A 38 1.58 4.73 17.02
CA THR A 38 2.29 3.55 16.54
C THR A 38 2.76 3.71 15.09
N LYS A 39 2.07 4.53 14.30
CA LYS A 39 2.31 4.65 12.86
C LYS A 39 1.82 5.98 12.29
N LEU A 40 2.57 6.50 11.32
CA LEU A 40 2.16 7.62 10.47
C LEU A 40 2.23 7.19 8.99
N VAL A 41 1.29 7.65 8.18
CA VAL A 41 1.33 7.50 6.72
C VAL A 41 1.28 8.88 6.11
N VAL A 42 2.39 9.31 5.51
CA VAL A 42 2.52 10.62 4.86
C VAL A 42 2.49 10.40 3.36
N ASN A 43 1.65 11.16 2.66
CA ASN A 43 1.50 11.07 1.21
C ASN A 43 2.06 12.32 0.53
N SER A 44 2.54 12.20 -0.71
CA SER A 44 3.02 13.34 -1.50
C SER A 44 1.93 14.37 -1.85
N ASN A 45 0.65 14.01 -1.72
CA ASN A 45 -0.48 14.89 -1.97
C ASN A 45 -0.80 15.88 -0.83
N GLY A 46 0.09 16.03 0.16
CA GLY A 46 -0.12 16.97 1.26
C GLY A 46 -0.89 16.40 2.45
N THR A 47 -1.18 15.10 2.48
CA THR A 47 -1.96 14.48 3.57
C THR A 47 -1.11 13.58 4.47
N ILE A 48 -1.51 13.51 5.74
CA ILE A 48 -0.95 12.61 6.74
C ILE A 48 -2.07 11.88 7.49
N ARG A 49 -1.83 10.60 7.78
CA ARG A 49 -2.69 9.74 8.61
C ARG A 49 -1.92 9.28 9.84
N ALA A 50 -2.58 9.32 10.99
CA ALA A 50 -1.99 8.86 12.24
C ALA A 50 -2.75 7.67 12.83
N PHE A 51 -2.01 6.77 13.48
CA PHE A 51 -2.53 5.59 14.14
C PHE A 51 -1.97 5.52 15.56
N GLY A 52 -2.82 5.23 16.54
CA GLY A 52 -2.44 5.05 17.93
C GLY A 52 -2.66 3.63 18.42
N ALA A 53 -1.96 3.27 19.50
CA ALA A 53 -2.17 2.02 20.21
C ALA A 53 -3.55 2.05 20.89
N CYS A 54 -4.47 1.20 20.44
CA CYS A 54 -5.76 0.94 21.08
C CYS A 54 -5.85 -0.50 21.58
N ASN A 55 -6.87 -0.83 22.39
CA ASN A 55 -7.01 -2.14 23.04
C ASN A 55 -7.02 -3.29 22.00
N SER A 56 -5.92 -4.03 21.92
CA SER A 56 -5.60 -5.15 21.00
C SER A 56 -5.31 -4.81 19.52
N ARG A 57 -5.62 -3.60 19.02
CA ARG A 57 -5.34 -3.18 17.63
C ARG A 57 -5.07 -1.69 17.53
N ASP A 58 -4.28 -1.29 16.53
CA ASP A 58 -4.10 0.12 16.15
C ASP A 58 -5.45 0.77 15.81
N CYS A 59 -5.73 1.93 16.39
CA CYS A 59 -6.87 2.79 16.01
C CYS A 59 -6.40 3.96 15.15
N GLU A 60 -7.18 4.28 14.12
CA GLU A 60 -6.92 5.39 13.22
C GLU A 60 -7.45 6.70 13.82
N TRP A 61 -6.60 7.73 13.89
CA TRP A 61 -6.99 9.07 14.33
C TRP A 61 -7.64 9.89 13.20
N GLY A 62 -7.50 9.43 11.96
CA GLY A 62 -8.02 10.06 10.75
C GLY A 62 -6.92 10.63 9.85
N THR A 63 -7.35 11.17 8.71
CA THR A 63 -6.51 11.85 7.72
C THR A 63 -6.65 13.36 7.89
N THR A 64 -5.54 14.09 7.82
CA THR A 64 -5.52 15.57 7.80
C THR A 64 -4.48 16.07 6.79
N SER A 65 -4.53 17.35 6.45
CA SER A 65 -3.49 18.00 5.65
C SER A 65 -2.30 18.40 6.53
N TYR A 66 -1.10 18.38 5.97
CA TYR A 66 0.09 18.90 6.62
C TYR A 66 0.55 20.22 5.99
N THR A 67 1.13 21.08 6.81
CA THR A 67 1.87 22.27 6.37
C THR A 67 3.36 21.97 6.42
N ARG A 68 4.09 22.22 5.33
CA ARG A 68 5.56 22.18 5.35
C ARG A 68 6.09 23.42 6.06
N THR A 69 6.98 23.21 7.01
CA THR A 69 7.71 24.24 7.75
C THR A 69 9.20 24.09 7.49
N SER A 70 10.02 25.04 7.93
CA SER A 70 11.48 24.91 7.91
C SER A 70 11.99 23.69 8.67
N ASN A 71 11.24 23.25 9.70
CA ASN A 71 11.66 22.20 10.63
C ASN A 71 11.03 20.83 10.32
N GLY A 72 10.07 20.75 9.40
CA GLY A 72 9.39 19.50 9.05
C GLY A 72 7.91 19.68 8.70
N LEU A 73 7.10 18.65 8.96
CA LEU A 73 5.66 18.66 8.66
C LEU A 73 4.84 18.95 9.92
N LEU A 74 4.00 19.99 9.87
CA LEU A 74 3.07 20.32 10.95
C LEU A 74 1.67 19.85 10.59
N SER A 75 0.97 19.18 11.51
CA SER A 75 -0.37 18.65 11.28
C SER A 75 -1.21 18.66 12.55
N SER A 76 -2.52 18.82 12.41
CA SER A 76 -3.43 18.82 13.55
C SER A 76 -4.70 18.02 13.30
N TRP A 77 -5.20 17.40 14.38
CA TRP A 77 -6.46 16.68 14.44
C TRP A 77 -7.32 17.28 15.54
N LYS A 78 -8.55 17.68 15.21
CA LYS A 78 -9.56 18.08 16.19
C LYS A 78 -10.36 16.85 16.59
N GLN A 79 -10.46 16.57 17.89
CA GLN A 79 -11.30 15.49 18.41
C GLN A 79 -12.35 16.08 19.35
N ARG A 80 -13.62 16.09 18.91
CA ARG A 80 -14.74 16.67 19.67
C ARG A 80 -14.79 16.05 21.07
N GLY A 81 -14.81 16.89 22.11
CA GLY A 81 -14.89 16.48 23.52
C GLY A 81 -13.57 16.02 24.16
N PHE A 82 -12.50 15.77 23.38
CA PHE A 82 -11.23 15.25 23.90
C PHE A 82 -10.05 16.20 23.72
N GLY A 83 -10.21 17.25 22.89
CA GLY A 83 -9.19 18.25 22.62
C GLY A 83 -8.53 18.11 21.25
N HIS A 84 -7.36 18.70 21.08
CA HIS A 84 -6.62 18.74 19.81
C HIS A 84 -5.32 17.94 19.92
N LYS A 85 -4.93 17.31 18.82
CA LYS A 85 -3.62 16.65 18.70
C LYS A 85 -2.84 17.36 17.62
N VAL A 86 -1.62 17.80 17.94
CA VAL A 86 -0.71 18.47 17.01
C VAL A 86 0.55 17.64 16.89
N ILE A 87 1.01 17.39 15.66
CA ILE A 87 2.24 16.66 15.37
C ILE A 87 3.16 17.57 14.56
N LEU A 88 4.39 17.75 15.03
CA LEU A 88 5.51 18.23 14.24
C LEU A 88 6.41 17.04 13.92
N LEU A 89 6.49 16.64 12.65
CA LEU A 89 7.32 15.55 12.16
C LEU A 89 8.59 16.11 11.52
N GLU A 90 9.71 15.94 12.20
CA GLU A 90 11.03 16.46 11.85
C GLU A 90 11.87 15.33 11.26
N SER A 91 12.67 15.63 10.23
CA SER A 91 13.59 14.65 9.64
C SER A 91 14.78 14.43 10.56
N LEU A 92 15.18 13.17 10.74
CA LEU A 92 16.48 12.82 11.29
C LEU A 92 17.38 12.30 10.16
N ARG A 93 18.62 11.91 10.47
CA ARG A 93 19.53 11.31 9.49
C ARG A 93 18.95 10.01 8.92
N GLY A 94 19.09 9.83 7.60
CA GLY A 94 18.69 8.62 6.89
C GLY A 94 17.18 8.37 6.88
N ASP A 95 16.78 7.18 7.29
CA ASP A 95 15.38 6.71 7.29
C ASP A 95 14.68 6.91 8.64
N ARG A 96 15.07 7.93 9.41
CA ARG A 96 14.50 8.19 10.74
C ARG A 96 13.81 9.55 10.78
N ALA A 97 12.79 9.66 11.61
CA ALA A 97 12.07 10.90 11.86
C ALA A 97 11.72 11.02 13.35
N LYS A 98 11.63 12.25 13.84
CA LYS A 98 11.22 12.58 15.21
C LYS A 98 9.85 13.25 15.14
N ALA A 99 8.88 12.74 15.87
CA ALA A 99 7.58 13.39 16.00
C ALA A 99 7.45 14.01 17.40
N THR A 100 7.27 15.32 17.45
CA THR A 100 6.86 16.04 18.65
C THR A 100 5.35 16.17 18.64
N ILE A 101 4.68 15.53 19.59
CA ILE A 101 3.23 15.39 19.64
C ILE A 101 2.70 16.17 20.84
N LYS A 102 1.92 17.22 20.59
CA LYS A 102 1.25 18.00 21.63
C LYS A 102 -0.22 17.58 21.70
N TYR A 103 -0.63 17.10 22.87
CA TYR A 103 -2.01 16.82 23.21
C TYR A 103 -2.56 18.03 23.98
N LEU A 104 -3.46 18.75 23.35
CA LEU A 104 -4.14 19.92 23.91
C LEU A 104 -5.47 19.47 24.49
N TYR A 105 -5.54 19.25 25.81
CA TYR A 105 -6.74 18.69 26.45
C TYR A 105 -7.66 19.79 26.97
N ASN A 106 -8.97 19.56 26.91
CA ASN A 106 -9.94 20.51 27.46
C ASN A 106 -10.13 20.34 28.98
N SER A 107 -9.97 19.13 29.50
CA SER A 107 -10.32 18.76 30.88
C SER A 107 -9.11 18.53 31.79
N ARG A 108 -7.90 18.58 31.25
CA ARG A 108 -6.66 18.33 31.99
C ARG A 108 -5.50 19.11 31.38
N ARG A 109 -4.36 19.09 32.06
CA ARG A 109 -3.13 19.70 31.55
C ARG A 109 -2.70 19.07 30.23
N ASP A 110 -2.25 19.92 29.33
CA ASP A 110 -1.64 19.52 28.07
C ASP A 110 -0.41 18.64 28.31
N ILE A 111 -0.17 17.71 27.38
CA ILE A 111 0.97 16.80 27.45
C ILE A 111 1.72 16.86 26.13
N THR A 112 3.04 16.90 26.20
CA THR A 112 3.92 16.75 25.04
C THR A 112 4.60 15.38 25.10
N LYS A 113 4.62 14.67 23.98
CA LYS A 113 5.37 13.42 23.82
C LYS A 113 6.30 13.52 22.62
N VAL A 114 7.49 12.97 22.75
CA VAL A 114 8.43 12.81 21.63
C VAL A 114 8.48 11.34 21.28
N VAL A 115 8.31 11.02 20.00
CA VAL A 115 8.32 9.65 19.49
C VAL A 115 9.24 9.58 18.29
N TYR A 116 10.06 8.53 18.22
CA TYR A 116 10.96 8.29 17.10
C TYR A 116 10.36 7.28 16.14
N PHE A 117 10.49 7.55 14.86
CA PHE A 117 9.97 6.73 13.78
C PHE A 117 11.10 6.30 12.87
N LYS A 118 11.01 5.07 12.38
CA LYS A 118 11.76 4.60 11.22
C LYS A 118 10.85 4.50 10.01
N ARG A 119 11.39 4.84 8.85
CA ARG A 119 10.73 4.62 7.56
C ARG A 119 10.42 3.14 7.45
N SER A 120 9.18 2.82 7.17
CA SER A 120 8.80 1.45 6.85
C SER A 120 9.45 1.08 5.52
N ILE A 121 10.41 0.16 5.57
CA ILE A 121 10.96 -0.50 4.38
C ILE A 121 9.85 -1.34 3.70
N ARG A 122 8.76 -1.64 4.42
CA ARG A 122 7.56 -2.26 3.85
C ARG A 122 6.87 -1.25 2.94
N LYS A 123 7.13 -1.38 1.63
CA LYS A 123 6.34 -0.73 0.58
C LYS A 123 4.85 -0.89 0.92
N PRO A 124 4.03 0.18 0.83
CA PRO A 124 2.58 0.06 1.05
C PRO A 124 2.07 -1.12 0.24
N ASP A 125 1.21 -1.95 0.85
CA ASP A 125 0.74 -3.17 0.20
C ASP A 125 -0.18 -2.82 -0.97
N ARG A 126 0.45 -2.53 -2.11
CA ARG A 126 -0.14 -2.20 -3.40
C ARG A 126 -1.07 -3.29 -3.93
N PHE A 127 -1.06 -4.48 -3.33
CA PHE A 127 -1.94 -5.58 -3.71
C PHE A 127 -3.23 -5.64 -2.88
N ARG A 128 -3.37 -4.81 -1.85
CA ARG A 128 -4.63 -4.71 -1.07
C ARG A 128 -5.84 -4.34 -1.94
N HIS A 129 -5.62 -3.65 -3.05
CA HIS A 129 -6.69 -3.26 -3.96
C HIS A 129 -7.35 -4.44 -4.70
N PHE A 130 -6.66 -5.60 -4.78
CA PHE A 130 -7.24 -6.83 -5.33
C PHE A 130 -8.12 -7.58 -4.33
N VAL A 131 -7.97 -7.35 -3.02
CA VAL A 131 -8.66 -8.12 -1.98
C VAL A 131 -10.17 -7.89 -2.05
N GLY A 132 -10.94 -8.98 -1.98
CA GLY A 132 -12.41 -8.98 -1.99
C GLY A 132 -12.98 -10.10 -2.86
N ASP A 133 -14.31 -10.08 -2.96
CA ASP A 133 -15.10 -10.96 -3.81
C ASP A 133 -15.36 -10.31 -5.17
N TRP A 134 -15.26 -11.11 -6.22
CA TRP A 134 -15.32 -10.67 -7.61
C TRP A 134 -16.23 -11.60 -8.39
N VAL A 135 -17.12 -11.04 -9.20
CA VAL A 135 -18.06 -11.78 -10.04
C VAL A 135 -17.80 -11.45 -11.50
N ASN A 136 -17.83 -12.46 -12.37
CA ASN A 136 -17.62 -12.27 -13.80
C ASN A 136 -18.74 -11.39 -14.35
N GLU A 137 -18.35 -10.41 -15.16
CA GLU A 137 -19.25 -9.55 -15.92
C GLU A 137 -20.15 -10.37 -16.86
N ASP A 138 -19.59 -11.38 -17.52
CA ASP A 138 -20.35 -12.32 -18.34
C ASP A 138 -20.91 -13.45 -17.46
N ARG A 139 -22.20 -13.37 -17.16
CA ARG A 139 -22.94 -14.38 -16.37
C ARG A 139 -23.20 -15.69 -17.11
N LEU A 140 -23.07 -15.70 -18.44
CA LEU A 140 -23.31 -16.89 -19.28
C LEU A 140 -21.99 -17.59 -19.68
N THR A 141 -20.87 -17.12 -19.15
CA THR A 141 -19.55 -17.72 -19.36
C THR A 141 -19.54 -19.21 -19.02
N ARG A 142 -19.00 -20.04 -19.92
CA ARG A 142 -18.66 -21.45 -19.62
C ARG A 142 -17.33 -21.59 -18.87
N GLY A 143 -16.75 -20.47 -18.42
CA GLY A 143 -15.43 -20.37 -17.82
C GLY A 143 -15.48 -19.96 -16.36
N LEU A 144 -14.53 -19.12 -15.95
CA LEU A 144 -14.47 -18.58 -14.59
C LEU A 144 -15.71 -17.74 -14.30
N THR A 145 -16.36 -17.92 -13.15
CA THR A 145 -17.61 -17.24 -12.79
C THR A 145 -17.43 -16.26 -11.63
N ARG A 146 -16.58 -16.61 -10.66
CA ARG A 146 -16.27 -15.75 -9.50
C ARG A 146 -14.88 -16.03 -8.95
N LEU A 147 -14.32 -15.05 -8.24
CA LEU A 147 -13.05 -15.13 -7.54
C LEU A 147 -13.21 -14.57 -6.12
N HIS A 148 -12.50 -15.16 -5.16
CA HIS A 148 -12.31 -14.60 -3.83
C HIS A 148 -10.82 -14.39 -3.62
N ILE A 149 -10.42 -13.15 -3.37
CA ILE A 149 -9.02 -12.78 -3.17
C ILE A 149 -8.85 -12.38 -1.72
N GLY A 150 -8.25 -13.30 -0.95
CA GLY A 150 -7.92 -13.11 0.45
C GLY A 150 -6.47 -12.68 0.65
N LYS A 151 -6.19 -12.15 1.84
CA LYS A 151 -4.83 -11.83 2.27
C LYS A 151 -4.57 -12.41 3.66
N SER A 152 -3.46 -13.12 3.80
CA SER A 152 -2.96 -13.60 5.09
C SER A 152 -1.49 -13.21 5.25
N GLY A 153 -1.22 -12.27 6.17
CA GLY A 153 0.10 -11.67 6.32
C GLY A 153 0.62 -11.04 5.03
N HIS A 154 1.70 -11.61 4.47
CA HIS A 154 2.26 -11.18 3.18
C HIS A 154 1.75 -11.97 1.97
N ARG A 155 1.01 -13.07 2.18
CA ARG A 155 0.48 -13.91 1.11
C ARG A 155 -0.86 -13.36 0.60
N ILE A 156 -1.06 -13.48 -0.70
CA ILE A 156 -2.36 -13.24 -1.35
C ILE A 156 -2.83 -14.59 -1.83
N VAL A 157 -4.04 -14.97 -1.45
CA VAL A 157 -4.63 -16.26 -1.81
C VAL A 157 -5.83 -15.98 -2.71
N VAL A 158 -5.88 -16.65 -3.85
CA VAL A 158 -6.98 -16.56 -4.80
C VAL A 158 -7.73 -17.89 -4.78
N ARG A 159 -9.03 -17.84 -4.50
CA ARG A 159 -9.97 -18.94 -4.74
C ARG A 159 -10.76 -18.63 -6.00
N ALA A 160 -10.93 -19.62 -6.85
CA ALA A 160 -11.62 -19.45 -8.12
C ALA A 160 -12.74 -20.46 -8.28
N TRP A 161 -13.81 -20.05 -8.95
CA TRP A 161 -14.88 -20.93 -9.36
C TRP A 161 -15.12 -20.81 -10.86
N ALA A 162 -15.61 -21.89 -11.46
CA ALA A 162 -16.00 -21.93 -12.86
C ALA A 162 -17.37 -22.55 -13.03
N SER A 163 -18.02 -22.19 -14.13
CA SER A 163 -19.34 -22.67 -14.50
C SER A 163 -19.34 -24.19 -14.60
N CYS A 164 -20.13 -24.82 -13.72
CA CYS A 164 -20.47 -26.23 -13.74
C CYS A 164 -21.98 -26.39 -13.51
N ARG A 165 -22.54 -27.55 -13.84
CA ARG A 165 -23.96 -27.83 -13.64
C ARG A 165 -24.17 -28.85 -12.51
N PRO A 166 -25.13 -28.63 -11.59
CA PRO A 166 -26.06 -27.49 -11.50
C PRO A 166 -25.48 -26.26 -10.77
N ARG A 167 -24.30 -26.39 -10.16
CA ARG A 167 -23.62 -25.34 -9.40
C ARG A 167 -22.18 -25.21 -9.85
N ASP A 168 -21.61 -24.03 -9.68
CA ASP A 168 -20.20 -23.76 -9.97
C ASP A 168 -19.25 -24.74 -9.28
N CYS A 169 -18.25 -25.21 -10.02
CA CYS A 169 -17.14 -25.97 -9.45
C CYS A 169 -16.18 -25.02 -8.76
N ASP A 170 -15.80 -25.35 -7.53
CA ASP A 170 -14.67 -24.72 -6.85
C ASP A 170 -13.37 -25.32 -7.35
N TRP A 171 -12.47 -24.45 -7.82
CA TRP A 171 -11.14 -24.86 -8.28
C TRP A 171 -10.09 -24.79 -7.19
N GLY A 172 -10.47 -24.39 -5.97
CA GLY A 172 -9.60 -24.38 -4.80
C GLY A 172 -8.86 -23.05 -4.62
N ARG A 173 -7.96 -23.04 -3.64
CA ARG A 173 -7.21 -21.86 -3.17
C ARG A 173 -5.75 -21.97 -3.57
N PHE A 174 -5.22 -20.90 -4.16
CA PHE A 174 -3.84 -20.86 -4.64
C PHE A 174 -3.14 -19.58 -4.21
N ASP A 175 -1.86 -19.71 -3.86
CA ASP A 175 -1.01 -18.55 -3.59
C ASP A 175 -0.74 -17.76 -4.88
N ALA A 176 -0.92 -16.45 -4.80
CA ALA A 176 -0.62 -15.53 -5.89
C ALA A 176 0.82 -15.01 -5.79
N ILE A 177 1.53 -15.12 -6.90
CA ILE A 177 2.83 -14.50 -7.12
C ILE A 177 2.59 -13.04 -7.52
N LYS A 178 3.27 -12.13 -6.82
CA LYS A 178 3.21 -10.69 -7.10
C LYS A 178 4.21 -10.36 -8.21
N THR A 179 3.74 -9.87 -9.36
CA THR A 179 4.62 -9.50 -10.49
C THR A 179 4.24 -8.12 -11.01
N GLY A 180 5.08 -7.12 -10.74
CA GLY A 180 4.76 -5.72 -11.08
C GLY A 180 3.47 -5.27 -10.39
N GLN A 181 2.50 -4.74 -11.14
CA GLN A 181 1.16 -4.37 -10.64
C GLN A 181 0.12 -5.50 -10.79
N LYS A 182 0.55 -6.74 -11.04
CA LYS A 182 -0.34 -7.87 -11.34
C LYS A 182 -0.18 -8.97 -10.30
N LEU A 183 -1.23 -9.76 -10.14
CA LEU A 183 -1.19 -11.04 -9.44
C LEU A 183 -1.13 -12.15 -10.48
N ARG A 184 -0.23 -13.11 -10.28
CA ARG A 184 -0.12 -14.30 -11.11
C ARG A 184 -0.35 -15.54 -10.26
N VAL A 185 -1.33 -16.34 -10.63
CA VAL A 185 -1.65 -17.62 -9.99
C VAL A 185 -1.28 -18.73 -10.95
N LYS A 186 -0.58 -19.76 -10.46
CA LYS A 186 -0.21 -20.94 -11.24
C LYS A 186 -0.63 -22.18 -10.51
N TRP A 187 -1.13 -23.15 -11.25
CA TRP A 187 -1.37 -24.49 -10.72
C TRP A 187 -1.25 -25.52 -11.83
N ARG A 188 -1.14 -26.76 -11.41
CA ARG A 188 -1.06 -27.92 -12.29
C ARG A 188 -2.08 -28.94 -11.79
N GLU A 189 -2.92 -29.42 -12.68
CA GLU A 189 -3.94 -30.43 -12.38
C GLU A 189 -3.88 -31.48 -13.50
N ASN A 190 -3.73 -32.76 -13.13
CA ASN A 190 -3.65 -33.88 -14.06
C ASN A 190 -2.67 -33.64 -15.22
N GLY A 191 -1.48 -33.10 -14.91
CA GLY A 191 -0.44 -32.78 -15.88
C GLY A 191 -0.66 -31.51 -16.71
N ILE A 192 -1.84 -30.90 -16.66
CA ILE A 192 -2.16 -29.65 -17.37
C ILE A 192 -1.75 -28.45 -16.52
N ARG A 193 -0.94 -27.56 -17.09
CA ARG A 193 -0.55 -26.31 -16.42
C ARG A 193 -1.54 -25.20 -16.75
N ARG A 194 -1.96 -24.45 -15.74
CA ARG A 194 -2.80 -23.27 -15.89
C ARG A 194 -2.16 -22.06 -15.23
N GLU A 195 -2.37 -20.90 -15.85
CA GLU A 195 -1.94 -19.61 -15.33
C GLU A 195 -3.09 -18.61 -15.38
N MET A 196 -3.27 -17.86 -14.31
CA MET A 196 -4.17 -16.73 -14.23
C MET A 196 -3.37 -15.47 -13.92
N ILE A 197 -3.57 -14.41 -14.70
CA ILE A 197 -2.98 -13.09 -14.48
C ILE A 197 -4.11 -12.09 -14.23
N LEU A 198 -4.10 -11.48 -13.05
CA LEU A 198 -5.07 -10.48 -12.63
C LEU A 198 -4.43 -9.09 -12.69
N SER A 199 -5.15 -8.13 -13.28
CA SER A 199 -4.79 -6.72 -13.33
C SER A 199 -6.03 -5.86 -13.10
N GLY A 200 -5.91 -4.80 -12.29
CA GLY A 200 -6.97 -3.82 -12.17
C GLY A 200 -7.12 -2.97 -13.42
N VAL A 201 -8.35 -2.62 -13.76
CA VAL A 201 -8.70 -1.79 -14.93
C VAL A 201 -8.96 -0.34 -14.50
N ASP A 202 -9.82 -0.15 -13.51
CA ASP A 202 -10.25 1.15 -12.99
C ASP A 202 -10.06 1.23 -11.47
N ARG A 203 -10.17 2.43 -10.89
CA ARG A 203 -10.09 2.62 -9.43
C ARG A 203 -11.18 3.58 -8.94
N ASP A 204 -11.71 3.33 -7.75
CA ASP A 204 -12.55 4.29 -7.04
C ASP A 204 -11.71 5.44 -6.43
N ARG A 205 -12.38 6.45 -5.87
CA ARG A 205 -11.74 7.59 -5.17
C ARG A 205 -10.84 7.17 -4.00
N SER A 206 -11.02 5.94 -3.46
CA SER A 206 -10.18 5.36 -2.40
C SER A 206 -9.01 4.53 -2.95
N GLY A 207 -8.87 4.47 -4.28
CA GLY A 207 -7.83 3.76 -5.01
C GLY A 207 -8.06 2.25 -5.15
N ARG A 208 -9.21 1.70 -4.71
CA ARG A 208 -9.57 0.28 -4.85
C ARG A 208 -10.04 -0.02 -6.27
N PHE A 209 -9.65 -1.16 -6.82
CA PHE A 209 -10.14 -1.59 -8.12
C PHE A 209 -11.65 -1.86 -8.05
N GLN A 210 -12.41 -1.43 -9.07
CA GLN A 210 -13.82 -1.77 -9.24
C GLN A 210 -14.00 -2.88 -10.27
N THR A 211 -13.08 -2.95 -11.23
CA THR A 211 -13.03 -3.91 -12.32
C THR A 211 -11.66 -4.59 -12.37
N LEU A 212 -11.66 -5.93 -12.44
CA LEU A 212 -10.47 -6.74 -12.71
C LEU A 212 -10.52 -7.33 -14.11
N LYS A 213 -9.42 -7.21 -14.85
CA LYS A 213 -9.15 -8.01 -16.03
C LYS A 213 -8.38 -9.26 -15.61
N VAL A 214 -8.90 -10.41 -16.01
CA VAL A 214 -8.33 -11.73 -15.69
C VAL A 214 -7.98 -12.44 -16.99
N LYS A 215 -6.69 -12.56 -17.29
CA LYS A 215 -6.21 -13.41 -18.39
C LYS A 215 -5.93 -14.81 -17.85
N PHE A 216 -6.60 -15.80 -18.40
CA PHE A 216 -6.48 -17.19 -18.02
C PHE A 216 -5.93 -18.01 -19.19
N THR A 217 -4.81 -18.70 -18.98
CA THR A 217 -4.13 -19.50 -20.00
C THR A 217 -4.03 -20.94 -19.54
N THR A 218 -4.46 -21.88 -20.39
CA THR A 218 -4.20 -23.31 -20.24
C THR A 218 -3.11 -23.72 -21.21
N PHE A 219 -2.07 -24.37 -20.68
CA PHE A 219 -0.95 -24.87 -21.45
C PHE A 219 -1.14 -26.38 -21.66
N TYR A 220 -1.30 -26.78 -22.91
CA TYR A 220 -1.40 -28.18 -23.30
C TYR A 220 -0.06 -28.63 -23.89
N ASN A 221 0.35 -29.85 -23.59
CA ASN A 221 1.58 -30.45 -24.11
C ASN A 221 1.36 -31.19 -25.44
N ASN A 222 0.28 -30.88 -26.16
CA ASN A 222 -0.08 -31.51 -27.42
C ASN A 222 -0.15 -30.46 -28.54
N GLU A 223 -0.37 -30.93 -29.77
CA GLU A 223 -0.47 -30.11 -30.98
C GLU A 223 -1.55 -29.02 -30.92
N ARG A 224 -2.49 -29.08 -29.96
CA ARG A 224 -3.58 -28.10 -29.82
C ARG A 224 -3.11 -26.70 -29.41
N GLY A 225 -1.86 -26.56 -28.98
CA GLY A 225 -1.29 -25.30 -28.53
C GLY A 225 -1.93 -24.74 -27.25
N ASN A 226 -1.39 -23.63 -26.76
CA ASN A 226 -1.88 -22.98 -25.54
C ASN A 226 -3.18 -22.23 -25.82
N ARG A 227 -4.18 -22.34 -24.93
CA ARG A 227 -5.44 -21.60 -25.04
C ARG A 227 -5.52 -20.50 -23.99
N SER A 228 -5.78 -19.27 -24.42
CA SER A 228 -5.98 -18.11 -23.54
C SER A 228 -7.41 -17.60 -23.63
N ARG A 229 -7.98 -17.18 -22.50
CA ARG A 229 -9.23 -16.43 -22.40
C ARG A 229 -9.03 -15.20 -21.53
N VAL A 230 -9.80 -14.17 -21.79
CA VAL A 230 -9.83 -12.95 -20.99
C VAL A 230 -11.24 -12.79 -20.44
N TYR A 231 -11.31 -12.50 -19.15
CA TYR A 231 -12.55 -12.22 -18.44
C TYR A 231 -12.44 -10.87 -17.75
N TYR A 232 -13.59 -10.24 -17.55
CA TYR A 232 -13.71 -9.02 -16.75
C TYR A 232 -14.60 -9.33 -15.56
N PHE A 233 -14.22 -8.81 -14.40
CA PHE A 233 -14.90 -9.06 -13.14
C PHE A 233 -15.20 -7.75 -12.45
N TYR A 234 -16.39 -7.63 -11.89
CA TYR A 234 -16.75 -6.53 -11.01
C TYR A 234 -16.63 -6.95 -9.55
N LYS A 235 -16.30 -5.98 -8.72
CA LYS A 235 -16.23 -6.19 -7.28
C LYS A 235 -17.64 -6.36 -6.71
N GLN A 236 -17.86 -7.45 -5.99
CA GLN A 236 -19.10 -7.66 -5.25
C GLN A 236 -19.10 -6.69 -4.05
N ARG A 237 -20.18 -5.91 -3.93
CA ARG A 237 -20.34 -4.92 -2.85
C ARG A 237 -20.58 -5.58 -1.51
#